data_AF-A0A1V5KDG9-F1
#
_entry.id   AF-A0A1V5KDG9-F1
#
_cell.length_a   1.000
_cell.length_b   1.000
_cell.length_c   1.000
_cell.angle_alpha   90.00
_cell.angle_beta   90.00
_cell.angle_gamma   90.00
#
_symmetry.space_group_name_H-M   'P 1'
#
loop_
_entity.id
_entity.type
_entity.pdbx_description
1 polymer ?
#
loop_
_entity_poly.entity_id
_entity_poly.type
_entity_poly.pdbx_seq_one_letter_code
_entity_poly.pdbx_strand_id
1 'polypeptide(L)'
;MQMLERAQAHKGFSVIECLSECTQFNKGSFEGLNPRKGGEFRIIEEKRFDGTPEDEARHDVTDEVAAYRLADEPWPGSFGVFIQKDRPTRSEASAAINERVRNRNPGKTDRDHLVDAFERFS
;
A
#
# COMPACT_ATOMS: atom_id res chain seq x y z
N MET A 1 16.24 -6.53 1.66
CA MET A 1 15.26 -7.14 0.72
C MET A 1 13.86 -7.29 1.31
N GLN A 2 13.70 -7.35 2.63
CA GLN A 2 12.41 -7.54 3.32
C GLN A 2 11.24 -6.68 2.79
N MET A 3 11.44 -5.39 2.52
CA MET A 3 10.37 -4.52 2.01
C MET A 3 9.96 -4.85 0.56
N LEU A 4 10.91 -5.20 -0.31
CA LEU A 4 10.64 -5.59 -1.69
C LEU A 4 9.86 -6.91 -1.75
N GLU A 5 10.28 -7.90 -0.98
CA GLU A 5 9.60 -9.20 -0.90
C GLU A 5 8.18 -9.05 -0.35
N ARG A 6 8.00 -8.24 0.70
CA ARG A 6 6.67 -7.95 1.26
C ARG A 6 5.77 -7.23 0.27
N ALA A 7 6.30 -6.23 -0.44
CA ALA A 7 5.54 -5.51 -1.46
C ALA A 7 5.13 -6.40 -2.63
N GLN A 8 6.00 -7.34 -3.03
CA GLN A 8 5.71 -8.34 -4.07
C GLN A 8 4.64 -9.34 -3.61
N ALA A 9 4.68 -9.76 -2.34
CA ALA A 9 3.71 -10.69 -1.78
C ALA A 9 2.33 -10.05 -1.54
N HIS A 10 2.26 -8.72 -1.40
CA HIS A 10 1.01 -8.01 -1.19
C HIS A 10 0.11 -8.08 -2.44
N LYS A 11 -1.13 -8.54 -2.26
CA LYS A 11 -2.15 -8.65 -3.31
C LYS A 11 -2.85 -7.31 -3.54
N GLY A 12 -2.12 -6.38 -4.14
CA GLY A 12 -2.63 -5.03 -4.32
C GLY A 12 -1.61 -4.13 -4.99
N PHE A 13 -1.84 -2.83 -4.84
CA PHE A 13 -0.87 -1.83 -5.23
C PHE A 13 0.06 -1.56 -4.05
N SER A 14 1.37 -1.69 -4.28
CA SER A 14 2.41 -1.47 -3.28
C SER A 14 3.32 -0.34 -3.72
N VAL A 15 3.67 0.55 -2.79
CA VAL A 15 4.67 1.61 -3.00
C VAL A 15 5.79 1.42 -1.98
N ILE A 16 7.03 1.52 -2.45
CA ILE A 16 8.21 1.59 -1.60
C ILE A 16 8.94 2.87 -1.96
N GLU A 17 9.05 3.76 -0.98
CA GLU A 17 9.90 4.95 -1.11
C GLU A 17 11.33 4.59 -0.68
N CYS A 18 12.27 4.67 -1.62
CA CYS A 18 13.68 4.42 -1.38
C CYS A 18 14.45 5.73 -1.42
N LEU A 19 14.86 6.22 -0.25
CA LEU A 19 15.68 7.42 -0.14
C LEU A 19 17.11 7.12 -0.62
N SER A 20 17.51 7.76 -1.72
CA SER A 20 18.83 7.59 -2.34
C SER A 20 19.43 8.94 -2.64
N GLU A 21 20.59 9.24 -2.06
CA GLU A 21 21.29 10.49 -2.36
C GLU A 21 21.78 10.49 -3.82
N CYS A 22 21.72 11.65 -4.46
CA CYS A 22 22.42 11.88 -5.71
C CYS A 22 23.77 12.50 -5.39
N THR A 23 24.85 11.73 -5.50
CA THR A 23 26.19 12.17 -5.08
C THR A 23 26.73 13.37 -5.87
N GLN A 24 26.15 13.66 -7.05
CA GLN A 24 26.54 14.78 -7.91
C GLN A 24 25.80 16.08 -7.58
N PHE A 25 24.49 16.02 -7.31
CA PHE A 25 23.64 17.22 -7.23
C PHE A 25 22.94 17.41 -5.89
N ASN A 26 22.87 16.37 -5.05
CA ASN A 26 22.13 16.37 -3.79
C ASN A 26 22.86 15.50 -2.76
N LYS A 27 24.18 15.72 -2.66
CA LYS A 27 25.06 14.97 -1.76
C LYS A 27 24.78 15.39 -0.33
N GLY A 28 24.65 14.42 0.55
CA GLY A 28 24.49 14.68 1.97
C GLY A 28 23.03 14.82 2.43
N SER A 29 22.08 14.82 1.50
CA SER A 29 20.66 15.13 1.79
C SER A 29 19.97 14.09 2.68
N PHE A 30 20.57 12.89 2.81
CA PHE A 30 20.08 11.82 3.67
C PHE A 30 21.06 11.45 4.80
N GLU A 31 22.02 12.31 5.14
CA GLU A 31 23.01 12.00 6.20
C GLU A 31 22.37 11.88 7.58
N GLY A 32 21.30 12.65 7.84
CA GLY A 32 20.50 12.55 9.06
C GLY A 32 19.83 11.19 9.27
N LEU A 33 19.82 10.32 8.25
CA LEU A 33 19.27 8.96 8.30
C LEU A 33 20.34 7.87 8.36
N ASN A 34 21.61 8.24 8.27
CA ASN A 34 22.70 7.30 8.16
C ASN A 34 23.47 7.21 9.48
N PRO A 35 23.34 6.13 10.26
CA PRO A 35 24.05 5.96 11.52
C PRO A 35 25.56 6.06 11.40
N ARG A 36 26.13 5.71 10.23
CA ARG A 36 27.58 5.82 9.98
C ARG A 36 28.07 7.26 9.84
N LYS A 37 27.15 8.21 9.64
CA LYS A 37 27.42 9.64 9.49
C LYS A 37 26.83 10.47 10.66
N GLY A 38 26.43 9.80 11.75
CA GLY A 38 25.84 10.44 12.92
C GLY A 38 24.34 10.73 12.84
N GLY A 39 23.65 10.21 11.82
CA GLY A 39 22.20 10.24 11.71
C GLY A 39 21.51 9.09 12.44
N GLU A 40 20.18 9.03 12.34
CA GLU A 40 19.35 8.00 12.98
C GLU A 40 18.49 7.28 11.94
N PHE A 41 18.52 5.94 11.97
CA PHE A 41 17.63 5.11 11.16
C PHE A 41 16.55 4.49 12.06
N ARG A 42 15.45 5.22 12.26
CA ARG A 42 14.34 4.81 13.14
C ARG A 42 13.47 3.79 12.43
N ILE A 43 13.40 2.57 12.95
CA ILE A 43 12.56 1.51 12.38
C ILE A 43 11.21 1.54 13.09
N ILE A 44 10.13 1.49 12.31
CA ILE A 44 8.76 1.38 12.79
C ILE A 44 8.60 0.02 13.48
N GLU A 45 8.21 0.04 14.75
CA GLU A 45 7.81 -1.17 15.46
C GLU A 45 6.36 -1.49 15.12
N GLU A 46 6.16 -2.52 14.30
CA GLU A 46 4.83 -2.96 13.89
C GLU A 46 4.11 -3.73 15.01
N LYS A 47 2.81 -3.49 15.13
CA LYS A 47 1.93 -4.22 16.04
C LYS A 47 1.91 -5.71 15.71
N ARG A 48 2.13 -6.54 16.73
CA ARG A 48 2.17 -8.01 16.66
C ARG A 48 0.87 -8.66 17.07
N PHE A 49 -0.03 -7.91 17.70
CA PHE A 49 -1.32 -8.37 18.24
C PHE A 49 -1.13 -9.47 19.28
N ASP A 50 -0.09 -9.34 20.11
CA ASP A 50 0.28 -10.31 21.16
C ASP A 50 -0.38 -10.03 22.53
N GLY A 51 -1.10 -8.91 22.64
CA GLY A 51 -1.83 -8.51 23.86
C GLY A 51 -0.94 -7.98 24.98
N THR A 52 0.33 -7.70 24.71
CA THR A 52 1.24 -7.07 25.67
C THR A 52 1.00 -5.55 25.74
N PRO A 53 1.26 -4.89 26.88
CA PRO A 53 1.16 -3.43 26.98
C PRO A 53 2.07 -2.70 25.97
N GLU A 54 3.23 -3.28 25.66
CA GLU A 54 4.15 -2.74 24.66
C GLU A 54 3.55 -2.77 23.25
N ASP A 55 2.70 -3.76 22.94
CA ASP A 55 2.04 -3.90 21.64
C ASP A 55 0.94 -2.87 21.41
N GLU A 56 0.33 -2.35 22.48
CA GLU A 56 -0.59 -1.21 22.39
C GLU A 56 0.12 0.07 21.91
N ALA A 57 1.41 0.21 22.22
CA ALA A 57 2.24 1.33 21.79
C ALA A 57 2.84 1.16 20.39
N ARG A 58 2.82 -0.06 19.82
CA ARG A 58 3.35 -0.35 18.48
C ARG A 58 2.41 0.14 17.38
N HIS A 59 2.99 0.46 16.23
CA HIS A 59 2.27 1.00 15.07
C HIS A 59 1.35 -0.06 14.43
N ASP A 60 0.05 0.24 14.37
CA ASP A 60 -0.92 -0.58 13.66
C ASP A 60 -0.91 -0.21 12.17
N VAL A 61 -0.35 -1.09 11.35
CA VAL A 61 -0.26 -0.91 9.89
C VAL A 61 -1.62 -0.88 9.20
N THR A 62 -2.70 -1.26 9.88
CA THR A 62 -4.07 -1.21 9.34
C THR A 62 -4.77 0.13 9.64
N ASP A 63 -4.23 0.94 10.56
CA ASP A 63 -4.74 2.28 10.85
C ASP A 63 -4.15 3.32 9.90
N GLU A 64 -4.99 3.81 8.99
CA GLU A 64 -4.61 4.79 7.98
C GLU A 64 -4.39 6.18 8.56
N VAL A 65 -5.09 6.54 9.64
CA VAL A 65 -4.90 7.83 10.30
C VAL A 65 -3.57 7.84 11.06
N ALA A 66 -3.23 6.75 11.75
CA ALA A 66 -1.93 6.58 12.38
C ALA A 66 -0.79 6.62 11.34
N ALA A 67 -0.97 5.95 10.20
CA ALA A 67 -0.01 5.96 9.10
C ALA A 67 0.27 7.38 8.58
N TYR A 68 -0.78 8.20 8.39
CA TYR A 68 -0.60 9.58 7.94
C TYR A 68 0.11 10.46 8.97
N ARG A 69 -0.19 10.30 10.26
CA ARG A 69 0.52 11.02 11.32
C ARG A 69 2.01 10.67 11.36
N LEU A 70 2.32 9.38 11.19
CA LEU A 70 3.69 8.89 11.12
C LEU A 70 4.44 9.43 9.90
N ALA A 71 3.75 9.59 8.77
CA ALA A 71 4.32 10.18 7.55
C ALA A 71 4.54 11.70 7.64
N ASP A 72 3.79 12.39 8.50
CA ASP A 72 3.91 13.84 8.75
C ASP A 72 4.97 14.18 9.82
N GLU A 73 5.65 13.16 10.37
CA GLU A 73 6.74 13.39 11.32
C GLU A 73 7.86 14.22 10.67
N PRO A 74 8.45 15.17 11.43
CA PRO A 74 9.56 15.95 10.91
C PRO A 74 10.75 15.03 10.62
N TRP A 75 11.55 15.44 9.65
CA TRP A 75 12.86 14.85 9.38
C TRP A 75 13.65 14.64 10.69
N PRO A 76 14.24 13.45 10.95
CA PRO A 76 14.55 12.35 10.02
C PRO A 76 13.44 11.31 9.74
N GLY A 77 12.29 11.39 10.42
CA GLY A 77 11.18 10.44 10.22
C GLY A 77 11.51 8.99 10.57
N SER A 78 10.67 8.07 10.07
CA SER A 78 10.65 6.65 10.43
C SER A 78 10.62 5.73 9.18
N PHE A 79 11.14 4.51 9.30
CA PHE A 79 11.27 3.53 8.21
C PHE A 79 10.56 2.22 8.51
N GLY A 80 9.85 1.69 7.54
CA GLY A 80 9.15 0.42 7.65
C GLY A 80 7.82 0.46 6.93
N VAL A 81 6.85 -0.30 7.42
CA VAL A 81 5.51 -0.33 6.86
C VAL A 81 4.64 0.71 7.56
N PHE A 82 4.28 1.75 6.81
CA PHE A 82 3.35 2.78 7.27
C PHE A 82 1.92 2.28 7.21
N ILE A 83 1.53 1.65 6.10
CA ILE A 83 0.18 1.14 5.90
C ILE A 83 0.20 -0.15 5.08
N GLN A 84 -0.64 -1.10 5.49
CA GLN A 84 -0.95 -2.30 4.74
C GLN A 84 -2.42 -2.64 4.96
N LYS A 85 -3.21 -2.64 3.88
CA LYS A 85 -4.63 -2.99 3.91
C LYS A 85 -4.95 -3.97 2.81
N ASP A 86 -5.64 -5.05 3.17
CA ASP A 86 -6.19 -5.97 2.18
C ASP A 86 -7.52 -5.44 1.69
N ARG A 87 -7.57 -5.07 0.41
CA ARG A 87 -8.76 -4.62 -0.30
C ARG A 87 -8.86 -5.38 -1.63
N PRO A 88 -10.07 -5.61 -2.17
CA PRO A 88 -10.21 -6.25 -3.47
C PRO A 88 -9.40 -5.50 -4.52
N THR A 89 -8.58 -6.22 -5.26
CA THR A 89 -7.84 -5.66 -6.39
C THR A 89 -8.80 -5.18 -7.46
N ARG A 90 -8.32 -4.29 -8.35
CA ARG A 90 -9.09 -3.84 -9.52
C ARG A 90 -9.62 -5.02 -10.34
N SER A 91 -8.78 -6.03 -10.55
CA SER A 91 -9.13 -7.23 -11.30
C SER A 91 -10.23 -8.05 -10.62
N GLU A 92 -10.12 -8.29 -9.31
CA GLU A 92 -11.14 -9.02 -8.54
C GLU A 92 -12.46 -8.25 -8.49
N ALA A 93 -12.42 -6.94 -8.24
CA ALA A 93 -13.60 -6.09 -8.25
C ALA A 93 -14.30 -6.10 -9.62
N SER A 94 -13.53 -6.07 -10.71
CA SER A 94 -14.07 -6.13 -12.07
C SER A 94 -14.68 -7.49 -12.39
N ALA A 95 -14.04 -8.58 -11.96
CA ALA A 95 -14.58 -9.94 -12.10
C ALA A 95 -15.90 -10.11 -11.34
N ALA A 96 -15.99 -9.60 -10.10
CA ALA A 96 -17.21 -9.66 -9.30
C ALA A 96 -18.37 -8.86 -9.94
N ILE A 97 -18.06 -7.72 -10.59
CA ILE A 97 -19.06 -6.95 -11.34
C ILE A 97 -19.56 -7.76 -12.55
N ASN A 98 -18.65 -8.36 -13.33
CA ASN A 98 -19.00 -9.17 -14.50
C ASN A 98 -19.87 -10.37 -14.10
N GLU A 99 -19.52 -11.06 -13.02
CA GLU A 99 -20.30 -12.18 -12.50
C GLU A 99 -21.72 -11.73 -12.09
N ARG A 100 -21.83 -10.61 -11.38
CA ARG A 100 -23.13 -10.04 -10.99
C ARG A 100 -24.01 -9.72 -12.20
N VAL A 101 -23.43 -9.18 -13.27
CA VAL A 101 -24.16 -8.86 -14.51
C VAL A 101 -24.65 -10.15 -15.20
N ARG A 102 -23.81 -11.17 -15.31
CA ARG A 102 -24.17 -12.46 -15.90
C ARG A 102 -25.28 -13.16 -15.10
N ASN A 103 -25.18 -13.18 -13.77
CA ASN A 103 -26.18 -13.81 -12.91
C ASN A 103 -27.55 -13.12 -12.99
N ARG A 104 -27.59 -11.81 -13.25
CA ARG A 104 -28.85 -11.07 -13.45
C ARG A 104 -29.48 -11.32 -14.82
N ASN A 105 -28.71 -11.79 -15.80
CA ASN A 105 -29.17 -11.98 -17.17
C ASN A 105 -28.89 -13.42 -17.65
N PRO A 106 -29.53 -14.43 -17.04
CA PRO A 106 -29.31 -15.82 -17.43
C PRO A 106 -29.66 -16.02 -18.91
N GLY A 107 -28.77 -16.70 -19.63
CA GLY A 107 -28.96 -17.03 -21.06
C GLY A 107 -28.50 -15.96 -22.05
N LYS A 108 -28.12 -14.75 -21.60
CA LYS A 108 -27.46 -13.76 -22.46
C LYS A 108 -25.96 -14.03 -22.53
N THR A 109 -25.40 -13.96 -23.73
CA THR A 109 -23.95 -14.02 -23.95
C THR A 109 -23.31 -12.66 -23.72
N ASP A 110 -21.98 -12.63 -23.53
CA ASP A 110 -21.23 -11.37 -23.43
C ASP A 110 -21.42 -10.49 -24.69
N ARG A 111 -21.63 -11.10 -25.88
CA ARG A 111 -21.93 -10.36 -27.12
C ARG A 111 -23.29 -9.66 -27.03
N ASP A 112 -24.32 -10.35 -26.53
CA ASP A 112 -25.67 -9.79 -26.43
C ASP A 112 -25.67 -8.57 -25.50
N HIS A 113 -24.89 -8.62 -24.42
CA HIS A 113 -24.69 -7.48 -23.52
C HIS A 113 -24.04 -6.28 -24.20
N LEU A 114 -23.07 -6.51 -25.08
CA LEU A 114 -22.43 -5.44 -25.83
C LEU A 114 -23.40 -4.80 -26.82
N VAL A 115 -24.16 -5.61 -27.57
CA VAL A 115 -25.18 -5.12 -28.51
C VAL A 115 -26.22 -4.27 -27.79
N ASP A 116 -26.81 -4.77 -26.70
CA ASP A 116 -27.79 -4.05 -25.87
C ASP A 116 -27.25 -2.69 -25.37
N ALA A 117 -25.96 -2.63 -25.03
CA ALA A 117 -25.32 -1.42 -24.55
C ALA A 117 -25.14 -0.40 -25.68
N PHE A 118 -24.70 -0.82 -26.87
CA PHE A 118 -24.55 0.07 -28.02
C PHE A 118 -25.89 0.62 -28.51
N GLU A 119 -26.94 -0.20 -28.54
CA GLU A 119 -28.29 0.23 -28.93
C GLU A 119 -28.90 1.27 -27.96
N ARG A 120 -28.44 1.33 -26.70
CA ARG A 120 -28.87 2.37 -25.75
C ARG A 120 -28.24 3.75 -26.00
N PHE A 121 -27.16 3.81 -26.77
CA PHE A 121 -26.45 5.06 -27.08
C PHE A 121 -26.72 5.58 -28.50
N SER A 122 -27.52 4.86 -29.29
CA SER A 122 -28.04 5.28 -30.60
C SER A 122 -29.42 5.89 -30.49
#